data_AF-Q9WWW5-F1
#
_entry.id   AF-Q9WWW5-F1
#
_cell.length_a   1.000
_cell.length_b   1.000
_cell.length_c   1.000
_cell.angle_alpha   90.00
_cell.angle_beta   90.00
_cell.angle_gamma   90.00
#
_symmetry.space_group_name_H-M   'P 1'
#
loop_
_entity.id
_entity.type
_entity.pdbx_description
1 polymer ?
#
loop_
_entity_poly.entity_id
_entity_poly.type
_entity_poly.pdbx_seq_one_letter_code
_entity_poly.pdbx_strand_id
1 'polypeptide(L)'
;MAKYQCPDCQYIYDECKGEPHEGFQPNTNWGEIPEEWACPDCAVRDKIDFKMLADPRCEITQLKQNDPVIKQDNNIIEDTLSEPSILSAELEFTAEKISITDERENTPDNKVERRSQSQAVRRSSVKKIKNNKR
;
A
#
# COMPACT_ATOMS: atom_id res chain seq x y z
N MET A 1 -2.71 3.46 -0.76
CA MET A 1 -3.10 3.69 -2.16
C MET A 1 -2.51 2.56 -2.99
N ALA A 2 -3.05 2.30 -4.17
CA ALA A 2 -2.57 1.21 -5.00
C ALA A 2 -1.19 1.56 -5.56
N LYS A 3 -0.38 0.54 -5.82
CA LYS A 3 0.90 0.66 -6.50
C LYS A 3 0.88 -0.24 -7.72
N TYR A 4 1.50 0.19 -8.81
CA TYR A 4 1.49 -0.50 -10.08
C TYR A 4 2.93 -0.67 -10.56
N GLN A 5 3.29 -1.87 -10.97
CA GLN A 5 4.65 -2.21 -11.36
C GLN A 5 4.72 -2.62 -12.83
N CYS A 6 5.64 -2.01 -13.55
CA CYS A 6 5.98 -2.44 -14.90
C CYS A 6 6.70 -3.81 -14.84
N PRO A 7 6.25 -4.84 -15.58
CA PRO A 7 6.91 -6.15 -15.59
C PRO A 7 8.26 -6.17 -16.33
N ASP A 8 8.59 -5.11 -17.08
CA ASP A 8 9.79 -5.04 -17.94
C ASP A 8 10.98 -4.40 -17.21
N CYS A 9 10.85 -3.13 -16.78
CA CYS A 9 11.89 -2.38 -16.08
C CYS A 9 11.74 -2.37 -14.55
N GLN A 10 10.66 -2.97 -14.03
CA GLN A 10 10.38 -2.99 -12.60
C GLN A 10 10.07 -1.62 -11.96
N TYR A 11 9.81 -0.58 -12.75
CA TYR A 11 9.33 0.72 -12.28
C TYR A 11 8.01 0.58 -11.51
N ILE A 12 7.89 1.27 -10.36
CA ILE A 12 6.71 1.24 -9.49
C ILE A 12 6.06 2.62 -9.50
N TYR A 13 4.89 2.72 -10.13
CA TYR A 13 3.99 3.86 -10.01
C TYR A 13 3.25 3.78 -8.66
N ASP A 14 3.42 4.81 -7.82
CA ASP A 14 2.75 4.94 -6.53
C ASP A 14 1.73 6.08 -6.63
N GLU A 15 0.44 5.77 -6.49
CA GLU A 15 -0.62 6.79 -6.56
C GLU A 15 -0.41 7.91 -5.53
N CYS A 16 0.20 7.63 -4.37
CA CYS A 16 0.54 8.67 -3.38
C CYS A 16 1.53 9.70 -3.94
N LYS A 17 2.53 9.23 -4.70
CA LYS A 17 3.59 10.07 -5.25
C LYS A 17 3.15 10.73 -6.56
N GLY A 18 2.31 10.05 -7.34
CA GLY A 18 2.01 10.45 -8.72
C GLY A 18 3.27 10.42 -9.58
N GLU A 19 3.19 11.07 -10.74
CA GLU A 19 4.34 11.32 -11.62
C GLU A 19 4.26 12.77 -12.14
N PRO A 20 4.79 13.75 -11.39
CA PRO A 20 4.64 15.16 -11.73
C PRO A 20 5.38 15.56 -13.00
N HIS A 21 6.37 14.76 -13.45
CA HIS A 21 7.08 15.01 -14.70
C HIS A 21 6.16 14.89 -15.92
N GLU A 22 5.23 13.93 -15.88
CA GLU A 22 4.25 13.65 -16.93
C GLU A 22 2.95 14.48 -16.76
N GLY A 23 2.84 15.23 -15.66
CA GLY A 23 1.66 16.03 -15.32
C GLY A 23 0.68 15.37 -14.35
N PHE A 24 1.00 14.21 -13.78
CA PHE A 24 0.17 13.54 -12.78
C PHE A 24 0.55 13.98 -11.37
N GLN A 25 -0.38 14.62 -10.68
CA GLN A 25 -0.15 15.13 -9.33
C GLN A 25 -0.05 14.00 -8.30
N PRO A 26 0.57 14.24 -7.13
CA PRO A 26 0.48 13.29 -6.03
C PRO A 26 -0.98 13.08 -5.65
N ASN A 27 -1.36 11.83 -5.42
CA ASN A 27 -2.74 11.35 -5.19
C ASN A 27 -3.63 11.26 -6.45
N THR A 28 -3.07 11.25 -7.65
CA THR A 28 -3.82 10.87 -8.86
C THR A 28 -4.12 9.37 -8.84
N ASN A 29 -5.40 9.01 -8.96
CA ASN A 29 -5.82 7.62 -9.00
C ASN A 29 -5.42 6.98 -10.34
N TRP A 30 -5.16 5.67 -10.35
CA TRP A 30 -4.88 4.94 -11.59
C TRP A 30 -5.98 5.01 -12.65
N GLY A 31 -7.23 5.29 -12.26
CA GLY A 31 -8.33 5.50 -13.19
C GLY A 31 -8.26 6.82 -13.98
N GLU A 32 -7.49 7.80 -13.51
CA GLU A 32 -7.38 9.12 -14.14
C GLU A 32 -6.26 9.20 -15.19
N ILE A 33 -5.34 8.22 -15.18
CA ILE A 33 -4.21 8.13 -16.11
C ILE A 33 -4.70 7.43 -17.39
N PRO A 34 -4.41 7.98 -18.59
CA PRO A 34 -4.83 7.37 -19.86
C PRO A 34 -4.20 6.00 -20.09
N GLU A 35 -4.89 5.10 -20.79
CA GLU A 35 -4.40 3.74 -21.10
C GLU A 35 -3.19 3.75 -22.04
N GLU A 36 -3.02 4.81 -22.83
CA GLU A 36 -1.89 5.08 -23.73
C GLU A 36 -0.68 5.69 -23.00
N TRP A 37 -0.71 5.80 -21.67
CA TRP A 37 0.43 6.30 -20.91
C TRP A 37 1.57 5.28 -20.90
N ALA A 38 2.72 5.66 -21.46
CA ALA A 38 3.93 4.85 -21.51
C ALA A 38 4.71 4.93 -20.19
N CYS A 39 5.35 3.82 -19.79
CA CYS A 39 6.20 3.81 -18.61
C CYS A 39 7.36 4.82 -18.75
N PRO A 40 7.59 5.73 -17.77
CA PRO A 40 8.60 6.79 -17.89
C PRO A 40 10.04 6.27 -17.89
N ASP A 41 10.27 5.03 -17.43
CA ASP A 41 11.61 4.45 -17.34
C ASP A 41 12.00 3.67 -18.61
N CYS A 42 11.08 2.85 -19.16
CA CYS A 42 11.38 2.05 -20.36
C CYS A 42 10.73 2.56 -21.65
N ALA A 43 9.61 3.26 -21.59
CA ALA A 43 8.79 3.67 -22.74
C ALA A 43 8.38 2.51 -23.70
N VAL A 44 8.49 1.25 -23.26
CA VAL A 44 8.18 0.05 -24.07
C VAL A 44 6.78 -0.50 -23.80
N ARG A 45 6.26 -0.28 -22.59
CA ARG A 45 4.97 -0.81 -22.11
C ARG A 45 4.07 0.35 -21.72
N ASP A 46 2.79 0.18 -22.03
CA ASP A 46 1.74 1.13 -21.67
C ASP A 46 1.08 0.73 -20.35
N LYS A 47 0.24 1.61 -19.82
CA LYS A 47 -0.53 1.43 -18.59
C LYS A 47 -1.21 0.06 -18.47
N ILE A 48 -1.66 -0.51 -19.59
CA ILE A 48 -2.36 -1.80 -19.64
C ILE A 48 -1.50 -2.99 -19.18
N ASP A 49 -0.17 -2.90 -19.29
CA ASP A 49 0.76 -3.97 -18.95
C ASP A 49 1.20 -3.94 -17.47
N PHE A 50 0.89 -2.85 -16.75
CA PHE A 50 1.30 -2.69 -15.36
C PHE A 50 0.52 -3.65 -14.44
N LYS A 51 1.24 -4.29 -13.53
CA LYS A 51 0.66 -5.18 -12.51
C LYS A 51 0.43 -4.42 -11.22
N MET A 52 -0.77 -4.49 -10.66
CA MET A 52 -1.05 -3.93 -9.34
C MET A 52 -0.29 -4.73 -8.26
N LEU A 53 0.53 -4.05 -7.47
CA LEU A 53 1.32 -4.61 -6.36
C LEU A 53 0.64 -4.49 -4.99
N ALA A 54 -0.24 -3.51 -4.80
CA ALA A 54 -0.79 -3.21 -3.48
C ALA A 54 -2.31 -3.40 -3.44
N ASP A 55 -2.72 -4.65 -3.27
CA ASP A 55 -4.04 -4.98 -2.74
C ASP A 55 -3.92 -5.09 -1.20
N PRO A 56 -4.51 -4.18 -0.40
CA PRO A 56 -4.48 -4.29 1.06
C PRO A 56 -5.35 -5.42 1.62
N ARG A 57 -5.83 -6.37 0.80
CA ARG A 57 -6.81 -7.38 1.21
C ARG A 57 -6.70 -8.78 0.58
N CYS A 58 -5.64 -9.12 -0.15
CA CYS A 58 -5.61 -10.42 -0.82
C CYS A 58 -4.22 -11.08 -0.85
N GLU A 59 -3.76 -11.51 0.33
CA GLU A 59 -2.76 -12.56 0.45
C GLU A 59 -3.46 -13.92 0.32
N ILE A 60 -3.75 -14.37 -0.91
CA ILE A 60 -4.02 -15.79 -1.27
C ILE A 60 -4.42 -15.97 -2.76
N THR A 61 -3.65 -15.53 -3.78
CA THR A 61 -3.85 -16.08 -5.14
C THR A 61 -2.68 -16.02 -6.15
N GLN A 62 -1.41 -15.85 -5.74
CA GLN A 62 -0.29 -15.82 -6.71
C GLN A 62 0.93 -16.69 -6.36
N LEU A 63 0.76 -17.77 -5.58
CA LEU A 63 1.66 -18.92 -5.62
C LEU A 63 1.42 -19.71 -6.93
N LYS A 64 1.78 -19.13 -8.07
CA LYS A 64 1.90 -19.81 -9.37
C LYS A 64 3.17 -19.43 -10.12
N GLN A 65 4.13 -18.80 -9.44
CA GLN A 65 5.46 -18.55 -9.96
C GLN A 65 6.45 -18.98 -8.88
N ASN A 66 7.33 -19.90 -9.25
CA ASN A 66 8.28 -20.68 -8.44
C ASN A 66 7.76 -22.08 -8.08
N ASP A 67 7.86 -22.99 -9.05
CA ASP A 67 8.13 -24.39 -8.75
C ASP A 67 9.54 -24.50 -8.15
N PRO A 68 9.74 -24.79 -6.85
CA PRO A 68 10.93 -25.54 -6.46
C PRO A 68 10.67 -26.97 -6.90
N VAL A 69 11.23 -27.38 -8.04
CA VAL A 69 11.51 -28.79 -8.28
C VAL A 69 12.59 -29.21 -7.29
N ILE A 70 12.22 -29.40 -6.03
CA ILE A 70 12.96 -30.22 -5.08
C ILE A 70 12.10 -31.46 -4.92
N LYS A 71 12.26 -32.37 -5.89
CA LYS A 71 11.84 -33.76 -5.69
C LYS A 71 12.68 -34.31 -4.55
N GLN A 72 12.01 -34.98 -3.64
CA GLN A 72 12.53 -35.47 -2.38
C GLN A 72 13.57 -36.57 -2.63
N ASP A 73 14.85 -36.22 -2.49
CA ASP A 73 15.93 -37.19 -2.38
C ASP A 73 16.03 -37.62 -0.90
N ASN A 74 14.99 -38.29 -0.41
CA ASN A 74 14.99 -38.91 0.91
C ASN A 74 15.78 -40.22 0.84
N ASN A 75 17.10 -40.14 0.76
CA ASN A 75 18.00 -41.26 1.01
C ASN A 75 19.44 -40.75 1.21
N ILE A 76 19.91 -40.64 2.46
CA ILE A 76 21.27 -41.03 2.92
C ILE A 76 21.19 -41.09 4.45
N ILE A 77 21.13 -42.34 4.91
CA ILE A 77 21.44 -42.84 6.25
C ILE A 77 22.95 -43.10 6.28
N GLU A 78 23.72 -42.38 7.08
CA GLU A 78 24.99 -42.81 7.70
C GLU A 78 25.18 -41.91 8.94
N ASP A 79 24.85 -42.39 10.15
CA ASP A 79 25.76 -43.10 11.06
C ASP A 79 27.04 -42.31 11.34
N THR A 80 26.98 -41.37 12.29
CA THR A 80 28.18 -40.91 13.03
C THR A 80 27.77 -40.42 14.42
N LEU A 81 27.80 -41.37 15.36
CA LEU A 81 27.96 -41.13 16.78
C LEU A 81 29.25 -40.31 17.00
N SER A 82 29.20 -39.21 17.76
CA SER A 82 30.29 -38.73 18.65
C SER A 82 30.02 -37.32 19.21
N GLU A 83 29.45 -37.32 20.41
CA GLU A 83 29.72 -36.44 21.57
C GLU A 83 29.59 -34.91 21.50
N PRO A 84 28.80 -34.30 22.41
CA PRO A 84 28.83 -32.85 22.66
C PRO A 84 30.04 -32.51 23.54
N SER A 85 31.09 -31.95 22.92
CA SER A 85 32.19 -31.30 23.64
C SER A 85 31.74 -29.97 24.22
N ILE A 86 31.61 -30.01 25.53
CA ILE A 86 31.56 -28.92 26.49
C ILE A 86 32.71 -27.93 26.18
N LEU A 87 32.38 -26.66 25.94
CA LEU A 87 33.34 -25.59 26.18
C LEU A 87 32.66 -24.47 26.98
N SER A 88 32.75 -24.62 28.29
CA SER A 88 32.66 -23.54 29.26
C SER A 88 33.85 -22.60 29.04
N ALA A 89 33.59 -21.41 28.55
CA ALA A 89 34.46 -20.24 28.64
C ALA A 89 33.50 -19.03 28.67
N GLU A 90 33.37 -18.37 29.82
CA GLU A 90 34.08 -17.11 30.10
C GLU A 90 33.74 -16.07 29.02
N LEU A 91 33.02 -14.98 29.31
CA LEU A 91 33.43 -13.97 30.26
C LEU A 91 32.30 -12.94 30.38
N GLU A 92 32.24 -12.33 31.55
CA GLU A 92 31.32 -11.27 31.96
C GLU A 92 31.35 -10.07 30.99
N PHE A 93 30.21 -9.70 30.39
CA PHE A 93 30.02 -8.36 29.83
C PHE A 93 29.09 -7.58 30.76
N THR A 94 29.72 -6.69 31.52
CA THR A 94 29.14 -5.78 32.49
C THR A 94 28.00 -4.95 31.89
N ALA A 95 26.96 -4.77 32.69
CA ALA A 95 25.80 -3.94 32.41
C ALA A 95 26.18 -2.51 32.00
N GLU A 96 25.88 -2.12 30.77
CA GLU A 96 25.76 -0.72 30.38
C GLU A 96 24.30 -0.28 30.43
N LYS A 97 24.12 0.71 31.29
CA LYS A 97 22.90 1.42 31.64
C LYS A 97 22.50 2.34 30.49
N ILE A 98 21.72 1.84 29.53
CA ILE A 98 21.07 2.71 28.56
C ILE A 98 19.88 3.37 29.25
N SER A 99 20.03 4.68 29.42
CA SER A 99 19.12 5.58 30.09
C SER A 99 18.07 6.07 29.08
N ILE A 100 16.79 6.04 29.47
CA ILE A 100 15.82 7.14 29.43
C ILE A 100 15.71 7.85 28.05
N THR A 101 14.59 7.82 27.34
CA THR A 101 13.42 8.69 27.60
C THR A 101 12.13 8.10 27.05
N ASP A 102 11.14 7.91 27.93
CA ASP A 102 9.73 7.74 27.61
C ASP A 102 9.15 9.16 27.45
N GLU A 103 9.06 9.67 26.22
CA GLU A 103 8.34 10.91 25.93
C GLU A 103 6.86 10.58 25.77
N ARG A 104 6.14 10.68 26.89
CA ARG A 104 4.70 10.92 26.90
C ARG A 104 4.42 12.37 26.53
N GLU A 105 3.21 12.56 26.01
CA GLU A 105 2.47 13.82 25.86
C GLU A 105 2.64 14.56 24.52
N ASN A 106 1.70 14.31 23.60
CA ASN A 106 0.89 15.42 23.07
C ASN A 106 -0.48 14.92 22.57
N THR A 107 -1.44 15.01 23.51
CA THR A 107 -2.83 15.48 23.33
C THR A 107 -3.53 15.34 21.97
N PRO A 108 -4.68 14.63 21.92
CA PRO A 108 -5.66 14.79 20.85
C PRO A 108 -6.57 15.99 21.18
N ASP A 109 -6.33 17.13 20.54
CA ASP A 109 -7.20 18.31 20.62
C ASP A 109 -7.45 18.85 19.21
N ASN A 110 -8.64 18.61 18.64
CA ASN A 110 -9.50 19.72 18.19
C ASN A 110 -10.86 19.21 17.69
N LYS A 111 -11.83 19.30 18.60
CA LYS A 111 -13.14 19.92 18.39
C LYS A 111 -14.01 19.47 17.18
N VAL A 112 -14.91 18.54 17.51
CA VAL A 112 -16.26 18.51 16.94
C VAL A 112 -16.99 19.80 17.33
N GLU A 113 -17.04 20.79 16.44
CA GLU A 113 -17.91 21.97 16.61
C GLU A 113 -19.17 21.80 15.75
N ARG A 114 -20.20 21.21 16.37
CA ARG A 114 -21.58 21.29 15.89
C ARG A 114 -22.02 22.74 15.96
N ARG A 115 -22.00 23.47 14.84
CA ARG A 115 -22.72 24.74 14.73
C ARG A 115 -24.17 24.47 14.36
N SER A 116 -24.97 24.43 15.42
CA SER A 116 -26.40 24.62 15.39
C SER A 116 -26.79 25.99 14.82
N GLN A 117 -28.03 26.00 14.34
CA GLN A 117 -28.99 27.09 14.44
C GLN A 117 -29.03 28.17 13.36
N SER A 118 -30.27 28.27 12.85
CA SER A 118 -30.98 29.51 12.51
C SER A 118 -30.65 30.08 11.14
N GLN A 119 -31.60 30.56 10.36
CA GLN A 119 -33.04 30.73 10.47
C GLN A 119 -33.43 31.30 9.10
N ALA A 120 -34.70 31.11 8.70
CA ALA A 120 -35.43 32.07 7.87
C ALA A 120 -34.95 32.21 6.40
N VAL A 121 -35.78 32.32 5.36
CA VAL A 121 -37.18 32.69 5.26
C VAL A 121 -37.57 32.57 3.76
N ARG A 122 -38.82 32.15 3.50
CA ARG A 122 -39.73 32.72 2.47
C ARG A 122 -39.34 32.45 0.99
N ARG A 123 -40.22 31.99 0.11
CA ARG A 123 -41.66 32.29 -0.03
C ARG A 123 -42.29 31.35 -1.08
N SER A 124 -43.49 30.87 -0.75
CA SER A 124 -44.69 30.81 -1.59
C SER A 124 -44.60 30.04 -2.92
N SER A 125 -45.19 28.86 -3.01
CA SER A 125 -46.61 28.67 -3.40
C SER A 125 -47.01 29.45 -4.65
N VAL A 126 -47.31 28.74 -5.75
CA VAL A 126 -48.68 28.51 -6.24
C VAL A 126 -48.62 27.95 -7.67
N LYS A 127 -49.27 26.78 -7.81
CA LYS A 127 -49.76 26.15 -9.04
C LYS A 127 -50.26 27.15 -10.10
N LYS A 128 -49.91 26.95 -11.36
CA LYS A 128 -50.83 27.25 -12.48
C LYS A 128 -50.61 26.32 -13.67
N ILE A 129 -51.57 25.41 -13.79
CA ILE A 129 -51.94 24.65 -14.98
C ILE A 129 -52.44 25.64 -16.04
N LYS A 130 -51.99 25.50 -17.29
CA LYS A 130 -52.53 26.02 -18.58
C LYS A 130 -51.51 25.60 -19.65
N ASN A 131 -51.83 25.12 -20.85
CA ASN A 131 -53.06 24.68 -21.48
C ASN A 131 -52.60 23.96 -22.77
N ASN A 132 -53.28 22.88 -23.14
CA ASN A 132 -53.13 22.20 -24.42
C ASN A 132 -53.66 23.10 -25.56
N LYS A 133 -52.87 23.31 -26.64
CA LYS A 133 -53.37 23.67 -27.97
C LYS A 133 -52.28 23.51 -29.05
N ARG A 134 -52.26 22.37 -29.73
CA ARG A 134 -52.04 22.27 -31.18
C ARG A 134 -52.65 20.98 -31.70
#